data_AF-Q6PJE5-F1
#
_entry.id   AF-Q6PJE5-F1
#
_cell.length_a   1.000
_cell.length_b   1.000
_cell.length_c   1.000
_cell.angle_alpha   90.00
_cell.angle_beta   90.00
_cell.angle_gamma   90.00
#
_symmetry.space_group_name_H-M   'P 1'
#
loop_
_entity.id
_entity.type
_entity.pdbx_description
1 polymer ?
#
loop_
_entity_poly.entity_id
_entity_poly.type
_entity_poly.pdbx_seq_one_letter_code
_entity_poly.pdbx_strand_id
1 'polypeptide(L)'
;TTISWAPFQDTSEYIISCHPVGTDEEPLQFRVPGTSTSATLTGLTRGATYNIIVEALKDQQRHKVREEVVTVGNSVNEGLNQPTDDSCFDPYTVSHYAVGDEWERMSESGFKLLCQCLGFGSGHFRCDSSRWCHDNGVNYKIGEKWDRQGENGQMMSCTCLGNGKGEFKCDPHEATCYDDGKTYHVGEQWQKEYLGAICSCTCFGGQRGWRCDNCRRPGGEPSPEGTTGQSYNQYSQRYHQRTNTNVNCPIECFMPLDVQADREDSRE
;
A
#
# COMPACT_ATOMS: atom_id res chain seq x y z
N THR A 1 10.38 29.84 13.74
CA THR A 1 9.67 31.10 13.42
C THR A 1 8.21 30.92 13.72
N THR A 2 7.51 31.86 14.36
CA THR A 2 6.07 31.76 14.60
C THR A 2 5.33 32.81 13.78
N ILE A 3 4.28 32.38 13.06
CA ILE A 3 3.41 33.26 12.27
C ILE A 3 2.01 33.26 12.87
N SER A 4 1.37 34.42 12.93
CA SER A 4 0.01 34.58 13.43
C SER A 4 -0.86 35.34 12.42
N TRP A 5 -2.15 35.05 12.42
CA TRP A 5 -3.12 35.61 11.48
C TRP A 5 -4.47 35.86 12.15
N ALA A 6 -5.27 36.73 11.52
CA ALA A 6 -6.64 36.97 11.94
C ALA A 6 -7.54 35.80 11.52
N PRO A 7 -8.47 35.33 12.39
CA PRO A 7 -9.43 34.30 12.02
C PRO A 7 -10.27 34.72 10.79
N PHE A 8 -10.51 33.78 9.89
CA PHE A 8 -11.40 33.94 8.73
C PHE A 8 -12.68 33.12 8.95
N GLN A 9 -13.85 33.72 8.69
CA GLN A 9 -15.14 33.10 9.00
C GLN A 9 -15.42 31.87 8.13
N ASP A 10 -16.08 30.86 8.73
CA ASP A 10 -16.45 29.59 8.08
C ASP A 10 -15.27 28.84 7.44
N THR A 11 -14.07 29.01 7.99
CA THR A 11 -12.87 28.29 7.53
C THR A 11 -12.87 26.87 8.05
N SER A 12 -12.71 25.88 7.16
CA SER A 12 -12.52 24.48 7.56
C SER A 12 -11.09 24.21 8.06
N GLU A 13 -10.10 24.78 7.37
CA GLU A 13 -8.67 24.59 7.60
C GLU A 13 -7.87 25.75 6.98
N TYR A 14 -6.67 26.00 7.50
CA TYR A 14 -5.71 26.89 6.85
C TYR A 14 -4.60 26.07 6.20
N ILE A 15 -4.16 26.52 5.04
CA ILE A 15 -2.98 26.02 4.34
C ILE A 15 -1.86 27.03 4.53
N ILE A 16 -0.70 26.57 5.01
CA ILE A 16 0.49 27.38 5.14
C ILE A 16 1.50 26.89 4.10
N SER A 17 1.97 27.78 3.24
CA SER A 17 2.92 27.50 2.16
C SER A 17 4.18 28.34 2.35
N CYS A 18 5.34 27.69 2.46
CA CYS A 18 6.64 28.35 2.62
C CYS A 18 7.41 28.25 1.30
N HIS A 19 7.52 29.37 0.57
CA HIS A 19 8.26 29.43 -0.69
C HIS A 19 9.69 29.91 -0.41
N PRO A 20 10.73 29.11 -0.66
CA PRO A 20 12.10 29.60 -0.53
C PRO A 20 12.36 30.67 -1.59
N VAL A 21 13.00 31.77 -1.19
CA VAL A 21 13.28 32.91 -2.07
C VAL A 21 14.68 32.75 -2.64
N GLY A 22 14.80 32.74 -3.97
CA GLY A 22 16.08 32.65 -4.66
C GLY A 22 16.56 31.23 -4.99
N THR A 23 15.75 30.21 -4.68
CA THR A 23 15.92 28.83 -5.17
C THR A 23 14.68 28.42 -5.97
N ASP A 24 14.84 27.50 -6.92
CA ASP A 24 13.73 26.91 -7.72
C ASP A 24 13.10 25.68 -7.03
N GLU A 25 13.15 25.62 -5.69
CA GLU A 25 12.59 24.50 -4.92
C GLU A 25 11.07 24.60 -4.78
N GLU A 26 10.40 23.44 -4.75
CA GLU A 26 8.95 23.39 -4.52
C GLU A 26 8.58 23.89 -3.10
N PRO A 27 7.46 24.61 -2.96
CA PRO A 27 7.08 25.17 -1.67
C PRO A 27 6.63 24.08 -0.68
N LEU A 28 7.13 24.18 0.55
CA LEU A 28 6.68 23.33 1.66
C LEU A 28 5.26 23.74 2.05
N GLN A 29 4.32 22.79 2.07
CA GLN A 29 2.92 23.04 2.40
C GLN A 29 2.41 22.12 3.51
N PHE A 30 1.69 22.68 4.48
CA PHE A 30 1.03 21.93 5.55
C PHE A 30 -0.29 22.57 5.96
N ARG A 31 -1.15 21.77 6.60
CA ARG A 31 -2.54 22.13 6.96
C ARG A 31 -2.68 22.26 8.47
N VAL A 32 -3.41 23.27 8.91
CA VAL A 32 -3.76 23.47 10.33
C VAL A 32 -5.28 23.66 10.49
N PRO A 33 -5.85 23.33 11.67
CA PRO A 33 -7.29 23.46 11.91
C PRO A 33 -7.83 24.87 11.64
N GLY A 34 -9.08 24.98 11.17
CA GLY A 34 -9.74 26.28 10.91
C GLY A 34 -9.95 27.16 12.16
N THR A 35 -9.75 26.60 13.35
CA THR A 35 -9.76 27.33 14.64
C THR A 35 -8.39 27.92 15.00
N SER A 36 -7.33 27.56 14.28
CA SER A 36 -5.98 28.07 14.54
C SER A 36 -5.84 29.53 14.09
N THR A 37 -5.12 30.31 14.90
CA THR A 37 -4.77 31.72 14.64
C THR A 37 -3.26 31.96 14.60
N SER A 38 -2.48 30.91 14.81
CA SER A 38 -1.03 30.94 14.71
C SER A 38 -0.46 29.54 14.43
N ALA A 39 0.75 29.51 13.90
CA ALA A 39 1.54 28.29 13.71
C ALA A 39 3.01 28.57 13.97
N THR A 40 3.69 27.60 14.59
CA THR A 40 5.14 27.63 14.76
C THR A 40 5.77 26.82 13.63
N LEU A 41 6.48 27.54 12.76
CA LEU A 41 7.29 27.00 11.68
C LEU A 41 8.61 26.50 12.25
N THR A 42 8.76 25.19 12.26
CA THR A 42 9.99 24.47 12.58
C THR A 42 10.63 23.95 11.28
N GLY A 43 11.93 23.68 11.31
CA GLY A 43 12.64 23.09 10.15
C GLY A 43 12.90 24.02 8.97
N LEU A 44 12.71 25.35 9.09
CA LEU A 44 13.15 26.30 8.06
C LEU A 44 14.69 26.41 8.03
N THR A 45 15.27 26.49 6.84
CA THR A 45 16.73 26.62 6.62
C THR A 45 17.28 27.91 7.23
N ARG A 46 18.33 27.79 8.06
CA ARG A 46 18.97 28.96 8.71
C ARG A 46 19.67 29.82 7.66
N GLY A 47 19.48 31.14 7.71
CA GLY A 47 20.04 32.07 6.73
C GLY A 47 19.28 32.13 5.40
N ALA A 48 18.35 31.20 5.14
CA ALA A 48 17.47 31.29 3.99
C ALA A 48 16.30 32.24 4.27
N THR A 49 15.79 32.81 3.18
CA THR A 49 14.61 33.67 3.17
C THR A 49 13.44 32.90 2.59
N TYR A 50 12.30 32.93 3.27
CA TYR A 50 11.07 32.29 2.83
C TYR A 50 9.96 33.32 2.68
N ASN A 51 9.20 33.24 1.60
CA ASN A 51 7.89 33.89 1.48
C ASN A 51 6.80 32.94 1.99
N ILE A 52 6.30 33.20 3.19
CA ILE A 52 5.32 32.38 3.88
C ILE A 52 3.92 32.92 3.60
N ILE A 53 3.06 32.10 3.04
CA ILE A 53 1.68 32.44 2.69
C ILE A 53 0.73 31.56 3.50
N VAL A 54 -0.27 32.18 4.14
CA VAL A 54 -1.36 31.49 4.83
C VAL A 54 -2.65 31.73 4.07
N GLU A 55 -3.34 30.65 3.71
CA GLU A 55 -4.60 30.65 2.98
C GLU A 55 -5.69 29.93 3.79
N ALA A 56 -6.84 30.57 3.99
CA ALA A 56 -8.03 29.94 4.54
C ALA A 56 -8.75 29.13 3.46
N LEU A 57 -9.18 27.91 3.78
CA LEU A 57 -10.08 27.12 2.94
C LEU A 57 -11.52 27.33 3.39
N LYS A 58 -12.35 27.88 2.51
CA LYS A 58 -13.78 28.05 2.67
C LYS A 58 -14.48 27.55 1.40
N ASP A 59 -15.42 26.61 1.54
CA ASP A 59 -16.18 26.07 0.41
C ASP A 59 -15.29 25.60 -0.77
N GLN A 60 -14.18 24.92 -0.44
CA GLN A 60 -13.11 24.49 -1.38
C GLN A 60 -12.36 25.63 -2.10
N GLN A 61 -12.64 26.89 -1.79
CA GLN A 61 -11.88 28.04 -2.26
C GLN A 61 -10.80 28.45 -1.26
N ARG A 62 -9.65 28.87 -1.80
CA ARG A 62 -8.52 29.38 -1.01
C ARG A 62 -8.58 30.91 -0.94
N HIS A 63 -8.46 31.44 0.26
CA HIS A 63 -8.43 32.87 0.53
C HIS A 63 -7.13 33.22 1.24
N LYS A 64 -6.24 33.99 0.61
CA LYS A 64 -5.00 34.44 1.25
C LYS A 64 -5.30 35.37 2.44
N VAL A 65 -4.95 34.93 3.65
CA VAL A 65 -5.17 35.68 4.90
C VAL A 65 -3.91 36.35 5.43
N ARG A 66 -2.72 35.82 5.10
CA ARG A 66 -1.43 36.39 5.49
C ARG A 66 -0.36 36.06 4.46
N GLU A 67 0.57 36.98 4.26
CA GLU A 67 1.81 36.77 3.50
C GLU A 67 2.93 37.52 4.20
N GLU A 68 4.04 36.83 4.46
CA GLU A 68 5.16 37.39 5.22
C GLU A 68 6.49 36.80 4.74
N VAL A 69 7.44 37.68 4.45
CA VAL A 69 8.80 37.28 4.09
C VAL A 69 9.66 37.23 5.35
N VAL A 70 10.17 36.03 5.68
CA VAL A 70 11.00 35.81 6.86
C VAL A 70 12.36 35.29 6.45
N THR A 71 13.41 35.99 6.89
CA THR A 71 14.78 35.47 6.88
C THR A 71 15.05 34.77 8.20
N VAL A 72 15.36 33.47 8.17
CA VAL A 72 15.60 32.69 9.39
C VAL A 72 16.93 33.13 9.98
N GLY A 73 16.86 33.87 11.10
CA GLY A 73 18.00 34.54 11.69
C GLY A 73 19.18 33.61 12.01
N ASN A 74 20.37 34.03 11.59
CA ASN A 74 21.60 33.67 12.26
C ASN A 74 21.69 34.57 13.51
N SER A 75 21.29 34.07 14.68
CA SER A 75 21.66 34.71 15.95
C SER A 75 23.18 34.65 16.10
N VAL A 76 23.86 35.64 15.54
CA VAL A 76 25.29 35.87 15.74
C VAL A 76 25.44 36.50 17.13
N ASN A 77 25.72 35.69 18.13
CA ASN A 77 26.60 36.15 19.20
C ASN A 77 28.02 35.80 18.74
N GLU A 78 28.82 36.83 18.52
CA GLU A 78 30.25 36.73 18.18
C GLU A 78 30.97 35.79 19.16
N GLY A 79 31.66 34.79 18.62
CA GLY A 79 32.56 33.96 19.41
C GLY A 79 32.83 32.60 18.81
N LEU A 80 34.00 32.48 18.19
CA LEU A 80 34.69 31.27 17.70
C LEU A 80 34.21 30.67 16.38
N ASN A 81 35.20 30.57 15.47
CA ASN A 81 35.28 29.57 14.41
C ASN A 81 34.92 28.18 14.94
N GLN A 82 33.66 27.81 14.84
CA GLN A 82 33.27 26.41 14.76
C GLN A 82 32.77 26.20 13.33
N PRO A 83 33.26 25.17 12.61
CA PRO A 83 32.54 24.73 11.43
C PRO A 83 31.12 24.51 11.93
N THR A 84 30.14 25.16 11.30
CA THR A 84 28.74 24.80 11.50
C THR A 84 28.67 23.34 11.11
N ASP A 85 28.81 22.45 12.09
CA ASP A 85 28.71 21.03 11.90
C ASP A 85 27.26 20.81 11.53
N ASP A 86 27.02 20.77 10.23
CA ASP A 86 25.70 20.67 9.63
C ASP A 86 25.17 19.24 9.79
N SER A 87 25.25 18.73 11.02
CA SER A 87 24.86 17.38 11.39
C SER A 87 23.39 17.35 11.77
N CYS A 88 22.71 16.31 11.34
CA CYS A 88 21.33 16.06 11.70
C CYS A 88 21.27 15.27 13.00
N PHE A 89 20.44 15.73 13.94
CA PHE A 89 20.20 15.02 15.19
C PHE A 89 18.85 14.31 15.15
N ASP A 90 18.87 12.98 15.28
CA ASP A 90 17.65 12.18 15.45
C ASP A 90 17.37 12.00 16.95
N PRO A 91 16.29 12.59 17.50
CA PRO A 91 15.94 12.44 18.90
C PRO A 91 15.47 11.02 19.26
N TYR A 92 15.06 10.20 18.28
CA TYR A 92 14.59 8.84 18.53
C TYR A 92 15.74 7.87 18.79
N THR A 93 16.78 7.93 17.96
CA THR A 93 17.99 7.11 18.15
C THR A 93 19.03 7.81 19.02
N VAL A 94 18.81 9.08 19.37
CA VAL A 94 19.75 9.93 20.12
C VAL A 94 21.12 9.92 19.43
N SER A 95 21.13 10.15 18.12
CA SER A 95 22.33 10.04 17.28
C SER A 95 22.49 11.24 16.38
N HIS A 96 23.74 11.56 16.06
CA HIS A 96 24.10 12.57 15.08
C HIS A 96 24.52 11.89 13.77
N TYR A 97 24.09 12.47 12.66
CA TYR A 97 24.36 12.00 11.30
C TYR A 97 24.97 13.13 10.49
N ALA A 98 26.00 12.84 9.71
CA ALA A 98 26.60 13.82 8.81
C ALA A 98 25.70 14.08 7.60
N VAL A 99 25.86 15.23 6.93
CA VAL A 99 25.14 15.52 5.69
C VAL A 99 25.40 14.41 4.66
N GLY A 100 24.32 13.87 4.10
CA GLY A 100 24.35 12.76 3.15
C GLY A 100 24.18 11.39 3.77
N ASP A 101 24.32 11.24 5.10
CA ASP A 101 24.09 9.97 5.78
C ASP A 101 22.62 9.54 5.63
N GLU A 102 22.42 8.26 5.38
CA GLU A 102 21.12 7.59 5.42
C GLU A 102 21.06 6.67 6.64
N TRP A 103 19.95 6.70 7.39
CA TRP A 103 19.72 5.79 8.51
C TRP A 103 18.29 5.30 8.57
N GLU A 104 18.09 4.14 9.20
CA GLU A 104 16.76 3.58 9.39
C GLU A 104 16.23 3.90 10.78
N ARG A 105 14.95 4.29 10.87
CA ARG A 105 14.26 4.47 12.16
C ARG A 105 12.82 3.98 12.10
N MET A 106 12.21 3.85 13.27
CA MET A 106 10.77 3.59 13.39
C MET A 106 10.01 4.91 13.55
N SER A 107 8.85 5.02 12.93
CA SER A 107 7.89 6.10 13.19
C SER A 107 7.14 5.84 14.50
N GLU A 108 6.52 6.89 15.05
CA GLU A 108 5.64 6.78 16.22
C GLU A 108 4.45 5.85 15.98
N SER A 109 4.02 5.75 14.71
CA SER A 109 2.95 4.87 14.24
C SER A 109 3.40 3.45 13.88
N GLY A 110 4.69 3.12 14.05
CA GLY A 110 5.22 1.76 13.82
C GLY A 110 5.66 1.45 12.38
N PHE A 111 5.74 2.46 11.50
CA PHE A 111 6.28 2.30 10.15
C PHE A 111 7.81 2.40 10.16
N LYS A 112 8.47 1.55 9.39
CA LYS A 112 9.92 1.64 9.16
C LYS A 112 10.19 2.73 8.12
N LEU A 113 11.12 3.64 8.43
CA LEU A 113 11.48 4.78 7.60
C LEU A 113 12.98 4.77 7.29
N LEU A 114 13.32 5.26 6.10
CA LEU A 114 14.68 5.67 5.74
C LEU A 114 14.74 7.17 5.90
N CYS A 115 15.68 7.65 6.69
CA CYS A 115 15.96 9.05 6.82
C CYS A 115 17.26 9.39 6.11
N GLN A 116 17.34 10.60 5.58
CA GLN A 116 18.53 11.15 4.97
C GLN A 116 18.81 12.53 5.54
N CYS A 117 20.04 12.74 6.02
CA CYS A 117 20.48 14.03 6.50
C CYS A 117 20.77 14.95 5.31
N LEU A 118 20.05 16.06 5.25
CA LEU A 118 20.21 17.07 4.20
C LEU A 118 21.06 18.25 4.67
N GLY A 119 21.09 18.49 6.00
CA GLY A 119 21.83 19.59 6.59
C GLY A 119 21.08 20.91 6.48
N PHE A 120 21.55 21.82 5.63
CA PHE A 120 21.06 23.19 5.44
C PHE A 120 21.37 24.15 6.61
N GLY A 121 22.44 23.92 7.35
CA GLY A 121 22.87 24.73 8.50
C GLY A 121 21.93 24.67 9.70
N SER A 122 20.93 23.79 9.67
CA SER A 122 19.94 23.58 10.73
C SER A 122 19.81 22.11 11.16
N GLY A 123 20.55 21.20 10.53
CA GLY A 123 20.44 19.76 10.79
C GLY A 123 19.14 19.15 10.28
N HIS A 124 18.59 19.67 9.18
CA HIS A 124 17.35 19.20 8.57
C HIS A 124 17.54 17.82 7.93
N PHE A 125 16.61 16.91 8.18
CA PHE A 125 16.58 15.58 7.58
C PHE A 125 15.18 15.22 7.11
N ARG A 126 15.10 14.45 6.02
CA ARG A 126 13.84 13.90 5.48
C ARG A 126 13.74 12.43 5.80
N CYS A 127 12.53 11.91 5.99
CA CYS A 127 12.31 10.47 6.14
C CYS A 127 11.16 10.00 5.27
N ASP A 128 11.31 8.85 4.62
CA ASP A 128 10.28 8.23 3.79
C ASP A 128 10.20 6.71 3.99
N SER A 129 9.05 6.11 3.66
CA SER A 129 8.81 4.67 3.75
C SER A 129 9.00 3.95 2.41
N SER A 130 9.67 4.57 1.43
CA SER A 130 9.68 4.07 0.05
C SER A 130 10.29 2.67 -0.09
N ARG A 131 11.17 2.27 0.84
CA ARG A 131 11.85 0.95 0.82
C ARG A 131 11.10 -0.16 1.57
N TRP A 132 9.91 0.11 2.10
CA TRP A 132 9.16 -0.86 2.90
C TRP A 132 7.68 -0.95 2.52
N CYS A 133 7.14 -2.14 2.66
CA CYS A 133 5.71 -2.43 2.71
C CYS A 133 5.30 -2.65 4.16
N HIS A 134 4.06 -2.29 4.50
CA HIS A 134 3.53 -2.48 5.84
C HIS A 134 2.26 -3.32 5.76
N ASP A 135 2.26 -4.46 6.47
CA ASP A 135 1.11 -5.36 6.55
C ASP A 135 0.99 -5.91 7.97
N ASN A 136 -0.20 -5.84 8.57
CA ASN A 136 -0.51 -6.32 9.91
C ASN A 136 0.49 -5.91 11.02
N GLY A 137 0.99 -4.67 10.99
CA GLY A 137 1.94 -4.16 11.99
C GLY A 137 3.40 -4.58 11.75
N VAL A 138 3.67 -5.34 10.69
CA VAL A 138 5.02 -5.79 10.31
C VAL A 138 5.50 -4.99 9.10
N ASN A 139 6.77 -4.62 9.09
CA ASN A 139 7.41 -3.92 7.98
C ASN A 139 8.25 -4.91 7.18
N TYR A 140 7.98 -5.00 5.88
CA TYR A 140 8.65 -5.89 4.94
C TYR A 140 9.49 -5.07 3.98
N LYS A 141 10.74 -5.45 3.77
CA LYS A 141 11.62 -4.78 2.80
C LYS A 141 11.22 -5.15 1.37
N ILE A 142 11.46 -4.27 0.41
CA ILE A 142 11.25 -4.58 -1.02
C ILE A 142 11.92 -5.91 -1.39
N GLY A 143 11.14 -6.79 -2.04
CA GLY A 143 11.55 -8.13 -2.44
C GLY A 143 11.33 -9.21 -1.38
N GLU A 144 11.04 -8.85 -0.12
CA GLU A 144 10.67 -9.82 0.90
C GLU A 144 9.31 -10.44 0.61
N LYS A 145 9.17 -11.70 1.03
CA LYS A 145 7.94 -12.47 0.94
C LYS A 145 7.49 -12.92 2.32
N TRP A 146 6.19 -12.94 2.53
CA TRP A 146 5.58 -13.42 3.76
C TRP A 146 4.25 -14.09 3.47
N ASP A 147 3.87 -15.00 4.35
CA ASP A 147 2.58 -15.65 4.26
C ASP A 147 1.60 -14.98 5.20
N ARG A 148 0.37 -14.83 4.73
CA ARG A 148 -0.73 -14.27 5.53
C ARG A 148 -2.02 -15.02 5.26
N GLN A 149 -2.91 -14.99 6.23
CA GLN A 149 -4.26 -15.47 6.06
C GLN A 149 -5.12 -14.36 5.43
N GLY A 150 -5.73 -14.64 4.28
CA GLY A 150 -6.70 -13.76 3.64
C GLY A 150 -8.00 -13.66 4.43
N GLU A 151 -8.86 -12.71 4.05
CA GLU A 151 -10.12 -12.43 4.75
C GLU A 151 -11.06 -13.64 4.82
N ASN A 152 -11.00 -14.51 3.81
CA ASN A 152 -11.77 -15.75 3.69
C ASN A 152 -11.10 -16.95 4.38
N GLY A 153 -9.99 -16.75 5.10
CA GLY A 153 -9.21 -17.81 5.72
C GLY A 153 -8.19 -18.48 4.79
N GLN A 154 -8.12 -18.08 3.52
CA GLN A 154 -7.19 -18.64 2.54
C GLN A 154 -5.75 -18.23 2.84
N MET A 155 -4.82 -19.18 2.82
CA MET A 155 -3.40 -18.85 2.90
C MET A 155 -2.92 -18.19 1.60
N MET A 156 -2.32 -17.01 1.73
CA MET A 156 -1.73 -16.25 0.62
C MET A 156 -0.25 -16.02 0.87
N SER A 157 0.53 -15.97 -0.20
CA SER A 157 1.94 -15.55 -0.17
C SER A 157 2.06 -14.17 -0.80
N CYS A 158 2.54 -13.22 -0.03
CA CYS A 158 2.68 -11.83 -0.40
C CYS A 158 4.14 -11.48 -0.69
N THR A 159 4.36 -10.50 -1.58
CA THR A 159 5.69 -9.99 -1.95
C THR A 159 5.66 -8.46 -1.93
N CYS A 160 6.63 -7.84 -1.26
CA CYS A 160 6.76 -6.39 -1.22
C CYS A 160 7.35 -5.86 -2.54
N LEU A 161 6.62 -4.96 -3.20
CA LEU A 161 7.02 -4.32 -4.46
C LEU A 161 7.60 -2.92 -4.21
N GLY A 162 7.05 -2.18 -3.25
CA GLY A 162 7.54 -0.88 -2.83
C GLY A 162 7.58 0.18 -3.92
N ASN A 163 6.58 0.23 -4.80
CA ASN A 163 6.38 1.22 -5.87
C ASN A 163 6.16 2.67 -5.33
N GLY A 164 7.04 3.16 -4.47
CA GLY A 164 7.00 4.48 -3.81
C GLY A 164 5.93 4.66 -2.72
N LYS A 165 4.96 3.75 -2.62
CA LYS A 165 3.83 3.82 -1.67
C LYS A 165 3.71 2.61 -0.73
N GLY A 166 4.70 1.72 -0.72
CA GLY A 166 4.65 0.47 0.05
C GLY A 166 3.70 -0.59 -0.52
N GLU A 167 3.52 -0.61 -1.85
CA GLU A 167 2.68 -1.57 -2.55
C GLU A 167 3.23 -3.00 -2.42
N PHE A 168 2.34 -3.97 -2.18
CA PHE A 168 2.66 -5.39 -2.16
C PHE A 168 1.60 -6.19 -2.92
N LYS A 169 1.99 -7.35 -3.44
CA LYS A 169 1.11 -8.26 -4.16
C LYS A 169 1.00 -9.59 -3.41
N CYS A 170 -0.21 -10.13 -3.29
CA CYS A 170 -0.47 -11.44 -2.71
C CYS A 170 -1.05 -12.40 -3.75
N ASP A 171 -0.51 -13.61 -3.81
CA ASP A 171 -0.98 -14.71 -4.65
C ASP A 171 -1.36 -15.92 -3.77
N PRO A 172 -2.19 -16.86 -4.26
CA PRO A 172 -2.50 -18.09 -3.53
C PRO A 172 -1.23 -18.85 -3.14
N HIS A 173 -1.14 -19.28 -1.88
CA HIS A 173 0.06 -19.91 -1.36
C HIS A 173 0.36 -21.25 -2.06
N GLU A 174 1.61 -21.46 -2.48
CA GLU A 174 1.99 -22.58 -3.36
C GLU A 174 1.72 -23.95 -2.74
N ALA A 175 1.82 -24.08 -1.41
CA ALA A 175 1.66 -25.35 -0.71
C ALA A 175 0.22 -25.64 -0.26
N THR A 176 -0.76 -24.79 -0.62
CA THR A 176 -2.13 -24.94 -0.13
C THR A 176 -3.18 -24.74 -1.21
N CYS A 177 -4.30 -25.43 -1.05
CA CYS A 177 -5.52 -25.27 -1.81
C CYS A 177 -6.63 -24.77 -0.90
N TYR A 178 -7.57 -24.02 -1.46
CA TYR A 178 -8.74 -23.54 -0.74
C TYR A 178 -10.01 -24.06 -1.41
N ASP A 179 -10.88 -24.70 -0.64
CA ASP A 179 -12.20 -25.18 -1.06
C ASP A 179 -13.19 -25.02 0.10
N ASP A 180 -14.32 -24.38 -0.17
CA ASP A 180 -15.47 -24.24 0.75
C ASP A 180 -15.10 -23.83 2.20
N GLY A 181 -14.28 -22.79 2.36
CA GLY A 181 -13.88 -22.31 3.69
C GLY A 181 -12.74 -23.10 4.35
N LYS A 182 -12.28 -24.19 3.73
CA LYS A 182 -11.22 -25.05 4.26
C LYS A 182 -9.95 -24.93 3.43
N THR A 183 -8.82 -25.03 4.13
CA THR A 183 -7.50 -25.04 3.53
C THR A 183 -6.94 -26.46 3.59
N TYR A 184 -6.43 -26.93 2.45
CA TYR A 184 -5.85 -28.26 2.27
C TYR A 184 -4.39 -28.13 1.83
N HIS A 185 -3.50 -28.97 2.35
CA HIS A 185 -2.10 -28.97 1.94
C HIS A 185 -1.87 -29.77 0.66
N VAL A 186 -0.79 -29.47 -0.07
CA VAL A 186 -0.41 -30.25 -1.27
C VAL A 186 -0.34 -31.74 -0.95
N GLY A 187 -0.99 -32.56 -1.78
CA GLY A 187 -1.09 -34.01 -1.59
C GLY A 187 -2.22 -34.46 -0.65
N GLU A 188 -2.84 -33.54 0.08
CA GLU A 188 -4.01 -33.84 0.89
C GLU A 188 -5.22 -34.16 0.00
N GLN A 189 -6.04 -35.10 0.48
CA GLN A 189 -7.24 -35.55 -0.20
C GLN A 189 -8.47 -35.41 0.68
N TRP A 190 -9.57 -34.96 0.09
CA TRP A 190 -10.86 -34.86 0.76
C TRP A 190 -12.00 -35.38 -0.12
N GLN A 191 -13.14 -35.65 0.50
CA GLN A 191 -14.35 -36.01 -0.21
C GLN A 191 -15.25 -34.79 -0.37
N LYS A 192 -15.83 -34.65 -1.56
CA LYS A 192 -16.76 -33.57 -1.89
C LYS A 192 -17.95 -34.14 -2.63
N GLU A 193 -19.14 -33.72 -2.26
CA GLU A 193 -20.34 -34.05 -3.01
C GLU A 193 -20.51 -33.08 -4.19
N TYR A 194 -20.75 -33.65 -5.37
CA TYR A 194 -21.02 -32.92 -6.59
C TYR A 194 -22.17 -33.61 -7.34
N LEU A 195 -23.30 -32.92 -7.47
CA LEU A 195 -24.51 -33.42 -8.17
C LEU A 195 -24.94 -34.84 -7.72
N GLY A 196 -24.89 -35.10 -6.40
CA GLY A 196 -25.26 -36.39 -5.79
C GLY A 196 -24.21 -37.49 -5.90
N ALA A 197 -23.02 -37.21 -6.44
CA ALA A 197 -21.87 -38.13 -6.42
C ALA A 197 -20.80 -37.63 -5.44
N ILE A 198 -20.24 -38.54 -4.64
CA ILE A 198 -19.09 -38.27 -3.77
C ILE A 198 -17.82 -38.47 -4.59
N CYS A 199 -17.08 -37.40 -4.81
CA CYS A 199 -15.80 -37.39 -5.51
C CYS A 199 -14.64 -37.28 -4.52
N SER A 200 -13.46 -37.76 -4.92
CA SER A 200 -12.22 -37.61 -4.16
C SER A 200 -11.38 -36.51 -4.79
N CYS A 201 -11.18 -35.44 -4.04
CA CYS A 201 -10.42 -34.26 -4.44
C CYS A 201 -8.99 -34.34 -3.91
N THR A 202 -8.02 -33.89 -4.70
CA THR A 202 -6.61 -33.81 -4.33
C THR A 202 -6.08 -32.39 -4.55
N CYS A 203 -5.33 -31.86 -3.59
CA CYS A 203 -4.67 -30.57 -3.72
C CYS A 203 -3.33 -30.67 -4.48
N PHE A 204 -3.13 -29.79 -5.47
CA PHE A 204 -1.88 -29.66 -6.23
C PHE A 204 -1.13 -28.34 -5.98
N GLY A 205 -1.64 -27.49 -5.07
CA GLY A 205 -1.01 -26.24 -4.63
C GLY A 205 -1.68 -25.00 -5.20
N GLY A 206 -1.41 -23.81 -4.64
CA GLY A 206 -2.14 -22.57 -4.94
C GLY A 206 -2.08 -22.15 -6.42
N GLN A 207 -0.97 -22.45 -7.11
CA GLN A 207 -0.82 -22.15 -8.54
C GLN A 207 -1.52 -23.17 -9.46
N ARG A 208 -1.71 -24.40 -9.01
CA ARG A 208 -2.29 -25.50 -9.80
C ARG A 208 -3.75 -25.80 -9.41
N GLY A 209 -4.19 -25.31 -8.26
CA GLY A 209 -5.48 -25.59 -7.67
C GLY A 209 -5.61 -27.04 -7.20
N TRP A 210 -6.85 -27.51 -7.16
CA TRP A 210 -7.23 -28.87 -6.79
C TRP A 210 -8.11 -29.49 -7.87
N ARG A 211 -8.13 -30.82 -7.94
CA ARG A 211 -8.99 -31.58 -8.87
C ARG A 211 -9.63 -32.74 -8.15
N CYS A 212 -10.88 -33.02 -8.50
CA CYS A 212 -11.62 -34.19 -8.02
C CYS A 212 -11.77 -35.24 -9.12
N ASP A 213 -11.53 -36.50 -8.74
CA ASP A 213 -11.67 -37.68 -9.57
C ASP A 213 -12.44 -38.77 -8.79
N ASN A 214 -12.61 -39.97 -9.36
CA ASN A 214 -13.20 -41.15 -8.68
C ASN A 214 -14.60 -40.92 -8.07
N CYS A 215 -15.46 -40.18 -8.76
CA CYS A 215 -16.83 -39.89 -8.30
C CYS A 215 -17.72 -41.14 -8.24
N ARG A 216 -18.37 -41.38 -7.10
CA ARG A 216 -19.31 -42.50 -6.88
C ARG A 216 -20.62 -41.99 -6.29
N ARG A 217 -21.76 -42.48 -6.77
CA ARG A 217 -23.07 -42.15 -6.18
C ARG A 217 -23.41 -43.14 -5.06
N PRO A 218 -23.66 -42.68 -3.82
CA PRO A 218 -24.17 -43.53 -2.76
C PRO A 218 -25.55 -44.07 -3.18
N GLY A 219 -25.69 -45.38 -3.32
CA GLY A 219 -26.95 -46.04 -3.72
C GLY A 219 -26.97 -46.67 -5.13
N GLY A 220 -25.87 -46.62 -5.88
CA GLY A 220 -25.69 -47.51 -7.04
C GLY A 220 -25.29 -48.91 -6.55
N GLU A 221 -26.09 -49.93 -6.87
CA GLU A 221 -25.84 -51.33 -6.46
C GLU A 221 -24.41 -51.80 -6.81
N PRO A 222 -23.75 -52.57 -5.93
CA PRO A 222 -22.49 -53.22 -6.26
C PRO A 222 -22.78 -54.39 -7.21
N SER A 223 -22.32 -54.29 -8.47
CA SER A 223 -22.34 -55.44 -9.38
C SER A 223 -21.38 -56.52 -8.85
N PRO A 224 -21.82 -57.80 -8.76
CA PRO A 224 -21.01 -58.85 -8.16
C PRO A 224 -19.91 -59.35 -9.12
N GLU A 225 -18.71 -59.42 -8.57
CA GLU A 225 -17.57 -60.29 -8.93
C GLU A 225 -17.01 -60.28 -10.38
N GLY A 226 -15.86 -59.62 -10.51
CA GLY A 226 -14.64 -60.25 -11.01
C GLY A 226 -14.58 -60.66 -12.49
N THR A 227 -14.25 -59.71 -13.38
CA THR A 227 -13.28 -59.98 -14.48
C THR A 227 -12.68 -58.68 -15.02
N THR A 228 -11.35 -58.65 -15.06
CA THR A 228 -10.45 -57.84 -15.89
C THR A 228 -11.03 -56.68 -16.72
N GLY A 229 -10.67 -55.47 -16.31
CA GLY A 229 -10.20 -54.39 -17.19
C GLY A 229 -11.11 -53.93 -18.33
N GLN A 230 -11.87 -52.86 -18.10
CA GLN A 230 -12.16 -51.88 -19.16
C GLN A 230 -11.96 -50.46 -18.63
N SER A 231 -10.74 -50.00 -18.85
CA SER A 231 -10.44 -48.59 -19.12
C SER A 231 -11.43 -48.06 -20.15
N TYR A 232 -12.37 -47.21 -19.73
CA TYR A 232 -12.95 -46.21 -20.62
C TYR A 232 -11.97 -45.03 -20.71
N ASN A 233 -10.78 -45.33 -21.24
CA ASN A 233 -10.11 -44.34 -22.07
C ASN A 233 -10.63 -44.58 -23.48
N GLN A 234 -11.16 -43.51 -24.07
CA GLN A 234 -10.78 -43.00 -25.38
C GLN A 234 -12.00 -42.40 -26.09
N TYR A 235 -12.16 -41.08 -25.95
CA TYR A 235 -12.36 -40.28 -27.15
C TYR A 235 -11.35 -39.15 -27.20
N SER A 236 -10.53 -39.24 -28.25
CA SER A 236 -9.43 -38.41 -28.64
C SER A 236 -9.89 -37.21 -29.47
N GLN A 237 -9.31 -36.06 -29.15
CA GLN A 237 -8.79 -35.04 -30.07
C GLN A 237 -9.69 -34.44 -31.17
N ARG A 238 -9.89 -33.12 -31.13
CA ARG A 238 -9.18 -32.12 -31.97
C ARG A 238 -9.86 -30.75 -31.90
N TYR A 239 -9.11 -29.74 -31.47
CA TYR A 239 -9.03 -28.50 -32.23
C TYR A 239 -7.59 -28.37 -32.69
N HIS A 240 -7.38 -28.55 -34.00
CA HIS A 240 -6.14 -28.22 -34.68
C HIS A 240 -6.10 -26.70 -34.89
N GLN A 241 -4.95 -26.09 -34.60
CA GLN A 241 -4.50 -24.86 -35.25
C GLN A 241 -3.37 -25.24 -36.22
N ARG A 242 -3.50 -24.89 -37.51
CA ARG A 242 -2.39 -24.37 -38.33
C ARG A 242 -2.89 -23.72 -39.65
N THR A 243 -2.74 -22.39 -39.69
CA THR A 243 -2.43 -21.46 -40.81
C THR A 243 -3.36 -21.49 -42.05
N ASN A 244 -4.03 -20.40 -42.44
CA ASN A 244 -3.44 -19.13 -42.86
C ASN A 244 -4.53 -18.05 -43.02
N THR A 245 -4.42 -16.89 -42.34
CA THR A 245 -4.60 -15.51 -42.86
C THR A 245 -4.56 -14.52 -41.69
N ASN A 246 -3.45 -13.77 -41.61
CA ASN A 246 -3.37 -12.33 -41.37
C ASN A 246 -4.43 -11.61 -40.49
N VAL A 247 -3.89 -10.91 -39.49
CA VAL A 247 -4.34 -9.61 -38.90
C VAL A 247 -5.24 -9.64 -37.64
N ASN A 248 -4.57 -9.45 -36.49
CA ASN A 248 -4.67 -8.34 -35.51
C ASN A 248 -5.99 -7.94 -34.79
N CYS A 249 -5.82 -7.71 -33.47
CA CYS A 249 -6.49 -6.74 -32.58
C CYS A 249 -7.88 -7.11 -31.96
N PRO A 250 -8.39 -6.36 -30.95
CA PRO A 250 -8.27 -6.58 -29.48
C PRO A 250 -9.66 -6.42 -28.78
N ILE A 251 -9.70 -5.98 -27.50
CA ILE A 251 -10.88 -5.53 -26.67
C ILE A 251 -11.42 -6.66 -25.75
N GLU A 252 -11.04 -6.67 -24.48
CA GLU A 252 -11.71 -6.00 -23.34
C GLU A 252 -13.20 -6.36 -23.13
N CYS A 253 -13.47 -6.87 -21.92
CA CYS A 253 -14.69 -6.77 -21.11
C CYS A 253 -15.99 -7.42 -21.65
N PHE A 254 -16.58 -8.30 -20.82
CA PHE A 254 -17.97 -8.12 -20.37
C PHE A 254 -18.20 -8.92 -19.06
N MET A 255 -18.55 -8.18 -18.00
CA MET A 255 -19.33 -8.69 -16.86
C MET A 255 -20.66 -9.28 -17.36
N PRO A 256 -21.36 -10.03 -16.49
CA PRO A 256 -22.81 -9.88 -16.39
C PRO A 256 -23.19 -9.23 -15.05
N LEU A 257 -23.70 -7.99 -15.11
CA LEU A 257 -24.77 -7.50 -14.23
C LEU A 257 -26.07 -8.21 -14.70
N ASP A 258 -27.08 -8.53 -13.90
CA ASP A 258 -27.79 -7.73 -12.91
C ASP A 258 -28.42 -8.61 -11.81
N VAL A 259 -28.39 -8.15 -10.56
CA VAL A 259 -29.56 -8.23 -9.67
C VAL A 259 -29.78 -6.83 -9.11
N GLN A 260 -30.80 -6.17 -9.63
CA GLN A 260 -31.36 -4.94 -9.10
C GLN A 260 -31.96 -5.23 -7.72
N ALA A 261 -31.52 -4.50 -6.70
CA ALA A 261 -32.28 -4.35 -5.47
C ALA A 261 -33.16 -3.11 -5.65
N ASP A 262 -34.44 -3.33 -5.98
CA ASP A 262 -35.43 -2.28 -5.88
C ASP A 262 -35.56 -1.84 -4.42
N ARG A 263 -35.49 -0.51 -4.24
CA ARG A 263 -35.87 0.20 -3.04
C ARG A 263 -37.37 0.01 -2.83
N GLU A 264 -37.77 -0.58 -1.71
CA GLU A 264 -39.09 -0.32 -1.17
C GLU A 264 -39.14 1.13 -0.67
N ASP A 265 -39.95 1.92 -1.37
CA ASP A 265 -40.36 3.24 -0.98
C ASP A 265 -41.31 3.15 0.22
N SER A 266 -41.15 4.10 1.12
CA SER A 266 -41.91 4.23 2.35
C SER A 266 -43.35 4.65 2.04
N ARG A 267 -44.32 3.84 2.47
CA ARG A 267 -45.70 4.27 2.73
C ARG A 267 -46.23 3.55 3.96
N GLU A 268 -46.11 4.21 5.10
CA GLU A 268 -47.12 4.51 6.15
C GLU A 268 -46.44 4.96 7.44
#